data_AF-A0A3M0YD50-F1
#
_entry.id   AF-A0A3M0YD50-F1
#
_cell.length_a   1.000
_cell.length_b   1.000
_cell.length_c   1.000
_cell.angle_alpha   90.00
_cell.angle_beta   90.00
_cell.angle_gamma   90.00
#
_symmetry.space_group_name_H-M   'P 1'
#
loop_
_entity.id
_entity.type
_entity.pdbx_description
1 polymer ?
#
loop_
_entity_poly.entity_id
_entity_poly.type
_entity_poly.pdbx_seq_one_letter_code
_entity_poly.pdbx_strand_id
1 'polypeptide(L)' 'MTTALISHPDCLRHNMGPGHPERPERLRAIEEALKEAGIWERL' A
#
# COMPACT_ATOMS: atom_id res chain seq x y z
N MET A 1 15.32 -9.84 -14.37
CA MET A 1 15.01 -8.45 -13.97
C MET A 1 14.49 -8.50 -12.55
N THR A 2 15.06 -7.70 -11.64
CA THR A 2 14.67 -7.69 -10.23
C THR A 2 13.69 -6.54 -9.99
N THR A 3 12.57 -6.84 -9.34
CA THR A 3 11.55 -5.87 -8.96
C THR A 3 11.55 -5.79 -7.43
N ALA A 4 11.30 -4.61 -6.87
CA ALA A 4 11.20 -4.40 -5.42
C ALA A 4 9.97 -3.57 -5.08
N LEU A 5 9.27 -3.92 -4.01
CA LEU A 5 8.23 -3.09 -3.40
C LEU A 5 8.81 -2.37 -2.18
N ILE A 6 8.75 -1.03 -2.20
CA ILE A 6 9.27 -0.20 -1.11
C ILE A 6 8.07 0.41 -0.37
N SER A 7 7.97 0.14 0.92
CA SER A 7 6.91 0.67 1.79
C SER A 7 7.44 0.87 3.22
N HIS A 8 6.76 1.68 4.02
CA HIS A 8 7.08 1.90 5.43
C HIS A 8 5.77 1.93 6.26
N PRO A 9 5.72 1.33 7.46
CA PRO A 9 4.52 1.33 8.30
C PRO A 9 3.95 2.73 8.57
N ASP A 10 4.82 3.74 8.61
CA ASP A 10 4.43 5.14 8.86
C ASP A 10 3.59 5.76 7.77
N CYS A 11 3.63 5.21 6.56
CA CYS A 11 2.77 5.68 5.48
C CYS A 11 1.27 5.53 5.85
N LEU A 12 0.93 4.55 6.70
CA LEU A 12 -0.43 4.40 7.25
C LEU A 12 -0.78 5.41 8.33
N ARG A 13 0.22 6.12 8.88
CA ARG A 13 0.03 7.16 9.90
C ARG A 13 -0.20 8.54 9.29
N HIS A 14 -0.22 8.65 7.96
CA HIS A 14 -0.46 9.92 7.28
C HIS A 14 -1.89 10.41 7.57
N ASN A 15 -2.01 11.58 8.19
CA ASN A 15 -3.29 12.23 8.43
C ASN A 15 -3.41 13.48 7.56
N MET A 16 -4.38 13.48 6.65
CA MET A 16 -4.65 14.59 5.74
C MET A 16 -5.59 15.66 6.29
N GLY A 17 -6.25 15.36 7.41
CA GLY A 17 -7.31 16.19 7.98
C GLY A 17 -8.71 15.94 7.38
N PRO A 18 -9.77 16.50 8.00
CA PRO A 18 -11.15 16.27 7.60
C PRO A 18 -11.46 16.74 6.17
N GLY A 19 -12.25 15.96 5.44
CA GLY A 19 -12.71 16.30 4.08
C GLY A 19 -11.68 16.04 2.97
N HIS A 20 -10.47 15.60 3.31
CA HIS A 20 -9.46 15.32 2.31
C HIS A 20 -9.72 13.99 1.57
N PRO A 21 -9.59 13.93 0.24
CA PRO A 21 -9.92 12.74 -0.55
C PRO A 21 -8.87 11.61 -0.45
N GLU A 22 -7.61 11.95 -0.14
CA GLU A 22 -6.55 10.95 0.04
C GLU A 22 -6.78 10.09 1.29
N ARG A 23 -6.54 8.78 1.15
CA ARG A 23 -6.75 7.75 2.16
C ARG A 23 -5.53 6.83 2.26
N PRO A 24 -4.76 6.85 3.36
CA PRO A 24 -3.62 5.95 3.58
C PRO A 24 -4.01 4.47 3.50
N GLU A 25 -5.26 4.13 3.81
CA GLU A 25 -5.81 2.78 3.75
C GLU A 25 -5.69 2.15 2.36
N ARG A 26 -5.53 2.96 1.30
CA ARG A 26 -5.24 2.46 -0.05
C ARG A 26 -4.02 1.54 -0.09
N LEU A 27 -3.06 1.74 0.80
CA LEU A 27 -1.85 0.90 0.88
C LEU A 27 -2.19 -0.54 1.27
N ARG A 28 -3.16 -0.72 2.19
CA ARG A 28 -3.68 -2.05 2.52
C ARG A 28 -4.44 -2.67 1.35
N ALA A 29 -5.26 -1.88 0.66
CA ALA A 29 -5.99 -2.37 -0.52
C ALA A 29 -5.04 -2.83 -1.64
N ILE A 30 -3.94 -2.10 -1.87
CA ILE A 30 -2.89 -2.50 -2.82
C ILE A 30 -2.21 -3.78 -2.37
N GLU A 31 -1.83 -3.90 -1.10
CA GLU A 31 -1.22 -5.11 -0.54
C GLU A 31 -2.12 -6.34 -0.74
N GLU A 32 -3.41 -6.25 -0.41
CA GLU A 32 -4.35 -7.35 -0.60
C GLU A 32 -4.52 -7.72 -2.08
N ALA A 33 -4.63 -6.73 -2.97
CA ALA A 33 -4.72 -6.99 -4.41
C ALA A 33 -3.46 -7.68 -4.95
N LEU A 34 -2.27 -7.34 -4.44
CA LEU A 34 -1.02 -7.99 -4.83
C LEU A 34 -0.95 -9.45 -4.33
N LYS A 35 -1.48 -9.74 -3.14
CA LYS A 35 -1.60 -11.10 -2.61
C LYS A 35 -2.60 -11.92 -3.41
N GLU A 36 -3.80 -11.39 -3.68
CA GLU A 36 -4.83 -12.05 -4.49
C GLU A 36 -4.33 -12.38 -5.91
N ALA A 37 -3.49 -11.50 -6.47
CA ALA A 37 -2.88 -11.71 -7.78
C ALA A 37 -1.67 -12.68 -7.77
N GLY A 38 -1.24 -13.19 -6.62
CA GLY A 38 -0.03 -14.02 -6.49
C GLY A 38 1.27 -13.30 -6.86
N ILE A 39 1.26 -11.96 -6.78
CA ILE A 39 2.43 -11.13 -7.08
C ILE A 39 3.27 -10.96 -5.81
N TRP A 40 2.63 -10.93 -4.64
CA TRP A 40 3.29 -10.69 -3.35
C TRP A 40 4.45 -11.65 -3.08
N GLU A 41 4.31 -12.91 -3.46
CA GLU A 41 5.29 -13.98 -3.29
C GLU A 41 6.50 -13.83 -4.23
N ARG A 42 6.42 -12.90 -5.19
CA ARG A 42 7.44 -12.65 -6.23
C ARG A 42 8.14 -11.30 -6.04
N LEU A 43 7.77 -10.53 -5.01
CA LEU A 43 8.31 -9.21 -4.66
C LEU A 43 9.44 -9.29 -3.63
#